data_AF-A0A2S8FYL0-F1
#
_entry.id   AF-A0A2S8FYL0-F1
#
_cell.length_a   1.000
_cell.length_b   1.000
_cell.length_c   1.000
_cell.angle_alpha   90.00
_cell.angle_beta   90.00
_cell.angle_gamma   90.00
#
_symmetry.space_group_name_H-M   'P 1'
#
loop_
_entity.id
_entity.type
_entity.pdbx_description
1 polymer ?
#
loop_
_entity_poly.entity_id
_entity_poly.type
_entity_poly.pdbx_seq_one_letter_code
_entity_poly.pdbx_strand_id
1 'polypeptide(L)'
;MGKISPAQFAKSAITVVIMVGILGVAFGESLYRKANYVTFLTTESFPTMNLLYRDKLVSENSFTDEGGIKHRLFVFESEDHGGTSTCRVVVTDEDYHVTSTWNADRTNKLLNVGFMEHTSPPVLEIVRHDSNKSALTCEHLCLHMGVLQAYQYRPRDKSIMTQ
;
A
#
# COMPACT_ATOMS: atom_id res chain seq x y z
N MET A 1 -53.21 -10.14 -27.28
CA MET A 1 -51.90 -10.77 -26.99
C MET A 1 -51.00 -10.58 -28.21
N GLY A 2 -50.01 -9.69 -28.11
CA GLY A 2 -49.12 -9.37 -29.24
C GLY A 2 -48.20 -10.54 -29.57
N LYS A 3 -48.19 -10.98 -30.83
CA LYS A 3 -47.28 -12.03 -31.32
C LYS A 3 -45.87 -11.44 -31.41
N ILE A 4 -44.95 -11.93 -30.59
CA ILE A 4 -43.53 -11.55 -30.67
C ILE A 4 -42.99 -12.10 -31.99
N SER A 5 -42.49 -11.22 -32.86
CA SER A 5 -41.86 -11.62 -34.11
C SER A 5 -40.57 -12.40 -33.83
N PRO A 6 -40.23 -13.45 -34.60
CA PRO A 6 -38.96 -14.18 -34.46
C PRO A 6 -37.73 -13.26 -34.46
N ALA A 7 -37.79 -12.15 -35.22
CA ALA A 7 -36.73 -11.14 -35.25
C ALA A 7 -36.62 -10.34 -33.95
N GLN A 8 -37.74 -10.09 -33.25
CA GLN A 8 -37.73 -9.45 -31.94
C GLN A 8 -37.21 -10.40 -30.86
N PHE A 9 -37.57 -11.68 -30.94
CA PHE A 9 -37.04 -12.70 -30.04
C PHE A 9 -35.53 -12.87 -30.19
N ALA A 10 -35.03 -12.97 -31.44
CA ALA A 10 -33.61 -13.08 -31.72
C ALA A 10 -32.81 -11.86 -31.21
N LYS A 11 -33.32 -10.64 -31.43
CA LYS A 11 -32.70 -9.41 -30.90
C LYS A 11 -32.64 -9.42 -29.37
N SER A 12 -33.74 -9.75 -28.70
CA SER A 12 -33.77 -9.80 -27.24
C SER A 12 -32.84 -10.86 -26.68
N ALA A 13 -32.78 -12.04 -27.29
CA ALA A 13 -31.88 -13.12 -26.86
C ALA A 13 -30.41 -12.73 -27.00
N ILE A 14 -30.01 -12.13 -28.13
CA ILE A 14 -28.64 -11.65 -28.36
C ILE A 14 -28.28 -10.57 -27.33
N THR A 15 -29.17 -9.61 -27.07
CA THR A 15 -28.92 -8.56 -26.07
C THR A 15 -28.73 -9.12 -24.67
N VAL A 16 -29.53 -10.12 -24.27
CA VAL A 16 -29.38 -10.79 -22.97
C VAL A 16 -28.04 -11.51 -22.88
N VAL A 17 -27.63 -12.23 -23.93
CA VAL A 17 -26.34 -12.93 -23.96
C VAL A 17 -25.18 -11.94 -23.86
N ILE A 18 -25.23 -10.82 -24.59
CA ILE A 18 -24.21 -9.76 -24.52
C ILE A 18 -24.17 -9.15 -23.12
N MET A 19 -25.32 -8.81 -22.53
CA MET A 19 -25.36 -8.26 -21.17
C MET A 19 -24.84 -9.24 -20.12
N VAL A 20 -25.22 -10.51 -20.19
CA VAL A 20 -24.72 -11.55 -19.27
C VAL A 20 -23.21 -11.74 -19.46
N GLY A 21 -22.71 -11.69 -20.70
CA GLY A 21 -21.28 -11.76 -20.98
C GLY A 21 -20.50 -10.58 -20.39
N ILE A 22 -20.95 -9.35 -20.64
CA ILE A 22 -20.31 -8.13 -20.12
C ILE A 22 -20.35 -8.10 -18.58
N LEU A 23 -21.53 -8.37 -17.99
CA LEU A 23 -21.67 -8.41 -16.54
C LEU A 23 -20.82 -9.53 -15.94
N GLY A 24 -20.79 -10.71 -16.55
CA GLY A 24 -19.98 -11.84 -16.10
C GLY A 24 -18.48 -11.49 -16.03
N VAL A 25 -17.95 -10.82 -17.05
CA VAL A 25 -16.55 -10.35 -17.06
C VAL A 25 -16.33 -9.30 -15.97
N ALA A 26 -17.18 -8.27 -15.88
CA ALA A 26 -17.02 -7.20 -14.89
C ALA A 26 -17.11 -7.72 -13.44
N PHE A 27 -18.04 -8.64 -13.17
CA PHE A 27 -18.14 -9.30 -11.87
C PHE A 27 -16.93 -10.21 -11.60
N GLY A 28 -16.45 -10.92 -12.63
CA GLY A 28 -15.25 -11.76 -12.54
C GLY A 28 -14.01 -10.96 -12.16
N GLU A 29 -13.75 -9.84 -12.84
CA GLU A 29 -12.63 -8.94 -12.53
C GLU A 29 -12.73 -8.36 -11.11
N SER A 30 -13.93 -7.97 -10.67
CA SER A 30 -14.16 -7.46 -9.32
C SER A 30 -13.88 -8.51 -8.24
N LEU A 31 -14.33 -9.75 -8.45
CA LEU A 31 -14.08 -10.87 -7.54
C LEU A 31 -12.60 -11.27 -7.53
N TYR A 32 -11.96 -11.28 -8.69
CA TYR A 32 -10.53 -11.56 -8.84
C TYR A 32 -9.68 -10.58 -8.04
N ARG A 33 -9.92 -9.27 -8.19
CA ARG A 33 -9.20 -8.24 -7.41
C ARG A 33 -9.41 -8.39 -5.90
N LYS A 34 -10.63 -8.71 -5.46
CA LYS A 34 -10.91 -8.97 -4.04
C LYS A 34 -10.18 -10.22 -3.53
N ALA A 35 -10.12 -11.27 -4.34
CA ALA A 35 -9.39 -12.49 -3.98
C ALA A 35 -7.89 -12.22 -3.85
N ASN A 36 -7.30 -11.47 -4.79
CA ASN A 36 -5.90 -11.07 -4.72
C ASN A 36 -5.62 -10.22 -3.47
N TYR A 37 -6.49 -9.26 -3.15
CA TYR A 37 -6.36 -8.45 -1.93
C TYR A 37 -6.37 -9.31 -0.66
N VAL A 38 -7.32 -10.23 -0.54
CA VAL A 38 -7.41 -11.12 0.62
C VAL A 38 -6.21 -12.07 0.68
N THR A 39 -5.73 -12.55 -0.47
CA THR A 39 -4.54 -13.40 -0.55
C THR A 39 -3.31 -12.63 -0.07
N PHE A 40 -3.08 -11.43 -0.60
CA PHE A 40 -2.02 -10.52 -0.13
C PHE A 40 -2.07 -10.29 1.38
N LEU A 41 -3.26 -9.99 1.92
CA LEU A 41 -3.48 -9.79 3.34
C LEU A 41 -3.32 -11.05 4.20
N THR A 42 -3.22 -12.24 3.62
CA THR A 42 -3.10 -13.48 4.40
C THR A 42 -1.74 -14.13 4.25
N THR A 43 -1.12 -14.04 3.07
CA THR A 43 0.18 -14.66 2.77
C THR A 43 1.34 -13.67 2.90
N GLU A 44 1.24 -12.50 2.26
CA GLU A 44 2.34 -11.55 2.15
C GLU A 44 2.41 -10.59 3.33
N SER A 45 1.26 -10.23 3.91
CA SER A 45 1.26 -9.43 5.13
C SER A 45 1.48 -10.24 6.40
N PHE A 46 1.56 -11.57 6.37
CA PHE A 46 1.84 -12.37 7.58
C PHE A 46 2.82 -13.53 7.33
N PRO A 47 4.00 -13.34 6.70
CA PRO A 47 4.73 -14.48 6.16
C PRO A 47 5.22 -15.47 7.21
N THR A 48 5.61 -15.04 8.43
CA THR A 48 6.26 -15.95 9.40
C THR A 48 6.30 -15.46 10.86
N MET A 49 5.56 -14.44 11.29
CA MET A 49 5.67 -13.97 12.68
C MET A 49 4.69 -14.66 13.63
N ASN A 50 5.22 -15.00 14.81
CA ASN A 50 4.56 -15.61 15.96
C ASN A 50 3.09 -15.18 16.08
N LEU A 51 2.15 -16.11 16.29
CA LEU A 51 0.70 -15.84 16.41
C LEU A 51 0.35 -14.77 17.48
N LEU A 52 1.28 -14.50 18.39
CA LEU A 52 1.19 -13.48 19.44
C LEU A 52 1.46 -12.05 18.94
N TYR A 53 2.16 -11.88 17.80
CA TYR A 53 2.52 -10.59 17.22
C TYR A 53 1.92 -10.48 15.81
N ARG A 54 0.63 -10.11 15.75
CA ARG A 54 -0.01 -9.81 14.47
C ARG A 54 0.30 -8.37 14.08
N ASP A 55 0.98 -8.23 12.95
CA ASP A 55 1.03 -7.00 12.16
C ASP A 55 -0.38 -6.45 11.95
N LYS A 56 -0.66 -5.28 12.50
CA LYS A 56 -1.91 -4.55 12.28
C LYS A 56 -1.69 -3.63 11.08
N LEU A 57 -2.57 -3.71 10.08
CA LEU A 57 -2.61 -2.70 9.02
C LEU A 57 -3.04 -1.36 9.63
N VAL A 58 -2.19 -0.34 9.51
CA VAL A 58 -2.41 1.01 10.07
C VAL A 58 -2.72 2.01 8.98
N SER A 59 -2.15 1.85 7.80
CA SER A 59 -2.39 2.76 6.67
C SER A 59 -2.40 2.00 5.34
N GLU A 60 -3.33 2.38 4.47
CA GLU A 60 -3.36 1.99 3.06
C GLU A 60 -3.46 3.28 2.23
N ASN A 61 -2.54 3.45 1.29
CA ASN A 61 -2.55 4.56 0.34
C ASN A 61 -2.35 4.02 -1.08
N SER A 62 -2.87 4.73 -2.08
CA SER A 62 -2.63 4.41 -3.48
C SER A 62 -2.09 5.61 -4.22
N PHE A 63 -1.14 5.38 -5.13
CA PHE A 63 -0.50 6.40 -5.94
C PHE A 63 -0.43 5.91 -7.38
N THR A 64 -0.61 6.82 -8.33
CA THR A 64 -0.40 6.54 -9.75
C THR A 64 0.81 7.34 -10.20
N ASP A 65 1.83 6.67 -10.73
CA ASP A 65 3.02 7.34 -11.23
C ASP A 65 2.75 8.07 -12.56
N GLU A 66 3.73 8.86 -13.02
CA GLU A 66 3.65 9.56 -14.30
C GLU A 66 3.53 8.61 -15.50
N GLY A 67 3.94 7.35 -15.34
CA GLY A 67 3.77 6.28 -16.32
C GLY A 67 2.37 5.66 -16.34
N GLY A 68 1.47 6.11 -15.46
CA GLY A 68 0.12 5.55 -15.31
C GLY A 68 0.07 4.24 -14.53
N ILE A 69 1.17 3.80 -13.95
CA ILE A 69 1.22 2.57 -13.14
C ILE A 69 0.69 2.90 -11.75
N LYS A 70 -0.29 2.11 -11.31
CA LYS A 70 -0.89 2.25 -9.99
C LYS A 70 -0.12 1.41 -8.97
N HIS A 71 0.43 2.09 -7.98
CA HIS A 71 1.08 1.52 -6.81
C HIS A 71 0.16 1.62 -5.60
N ARG A 72 0.24 0.63 -4.71
CA ARG A 72 -0.44 0.64 -3.41
C ARG A 72 0.60 0.49 -2.32
N LEU A 73 0.41 1.24 -1.24
CA LEU A 73 1.27 1.30 -0.08
C LEU A 73 0.48 0.77 1.12
N PHE A 74 1.03 -0.23 1.78
CA PHE A 74 0.50 -0.80 3.01
C PHE A 74 1.52 -0.60 4.12
N VAL A 75 1.06 -0.04 5.23
CA VAL A 75 1.87 0.16 6.43
C VAL A 75 1.31 -0.73 7.54
N PHE A 76 2.15 -1.64 8.00
CA PHE A 76 1.86 -2.56 9.08
C PHE A 76 2.67 -2.18 10.31
N GLU A 77 2.01 -2.17 11.47
CA GLU A 77 2.67 -2.01 12.76
C GLU A 77 2.42 -3.24 13.62
N SER A 78 3.47 -3.73 14.29
CA SER A 78 3.34 -4.75 15.32
C SER A 78 3.85 -4.19 16.64
N GLU A 79 3.09 -4.39 17.71
CA GLU A 79 3.54 -4.07 19.06
C GLU A 79 4.17 -5.32 19.69
N ASP A 80 5.43 -5.21 20.12
CA ASP A 80 6.01 -6.21 21.01
C ASP A 80 5.60 -5.90 22.48
N HIS A 81 5.39 -6.95 23.28
CA HIS A 81 5.04 -6.86 24.71
C HIS A 81 6.10 -6.14 25.56
N GLY A 82 7.25 -5.78 24.98
CA GLY A 82 8.28 -4.92 25.57
C GLY A 82 8.20 -3.43 25.20
N GLY A 83 7.16 -2.98 24.49
CA GLY A 83 6.97 -1.56 24.11
C GLY A 83 7.74 -1.12 22.85
N THR A 84 8.32 -2.05 22.10
CA THR A 84 8.95 -1.76 20.80
C THR A 84 7.94 -2.03 19.68
N SER A 85 7.76 -1.05 18.78
CA SER A 85 6.88 -1.18 17.62
C SER A 85 7.72 -1.45 16.37
N THR A 86 7.36 -2.49 15.61
CA THR A 86 7.99 -2.76 14.31
C THR A 86 7.11 -2.19 13.22
N CYS A 87 7.70 -1.46 12.27
CA CYS A 87 6.97 -0.98 11.11
C CYS A 87 7.43 -1.75 9.87
N ARG A 88 6.48 -2.30 9.12
CA ARG A 88 6.73 -2.84 7.80
C ARG A 88 5.92 -2.08 6.77
N VAL A 89 6.59 -1.67 5.72
CA VAL A 89 6.01 -0.97 4.59
C VAL A 89 6.08 -1.90 3.38
N VAL A 90 4.93 -2.17 2.77
CA VAL A 90 4.83 -3.02 1.59
C VAL A 90 4.24 -2.20 0.46
N VAL A 91 4.89 -2.24 -0.69
CA VAL A 91 4.39 -1.62 -1.93
C VAL A 91 3.98 -2.73 -2.87
N THR A 92 2.80 -2.60 -3.47
CA THR A 92 2.27 -3.52 -4.49
C THR A 92 1.90 -2.79 -5.77
N ASP A 93 1.74 -3.55 -6.85
CA ASP A 93 1.05 -3.11 -8.04
C ASP A 93 -0.48 -3.09 -7.85
N GLU A 94 -1.21 -2.84 -8.94
CA GLU A 94 -2.68 -2.80 -8.94
C GLU A 94 -3.33 -4.14 -8.56
N ASP A 95 -2.68 -5.26 -8.91
CA ASP A 95 -3.14 -6.63 -8.72
C ASP A 95 -2.64 -7.25 -7.42
N TYR A 96 -2.01 -6.44 -6.54
CA TYR A 96 -1.50 -6.80 -5.22
C TYR A 96 -0.25 -7.70 -5.24
N HIS A 97 0.52 -7.72 -6.32
CA HIS A 97 1.86 -8.31 -6.32
C HIS A 97 2.84 -7.38 -5.61
N VAL A 98 3.61 -7.93 -4.68
CA VAL A 98 4.61 -7.17 -3.92
C VAL A 98 5.74 -6.75 -4.85
N THR A 99 5.93 -5.44 -5.01
CA THR A 99 7.01 -4.85 -5.81
C THR A 99 8.17 -4.37 -4.96
N SER A 100 7.92 -4.01 -3.71
CA SER A 100 8.95 -3.61 -2.75
C SER A 100 8.47 -3.84 -1.32
N THR A 101 9.40 -4.20 -0.44
CA THR A 101 9.14 -4.31 1.01
C THR A 101 10.26 -3.64 1.75
N TRP A 102 9.91 -2.91 2.80
CA TRP A 102 10.85 -2.27 3.69
C TRP A 102 10.45 -2.53 5.14
N ASN A 103 11.42 -2.90 5.96
CA ASN A 103 11.23 -3.16 7.38
C ASN A 103 12.02 -2.10 8.16
N ALA A 104 11.33 -1.30 8.96
CA ALA A 104 11.95 -0.38 9.92
C ALA A 104 12.32 -1.15 11.18
N ASP A 105 13.55 -0.96 11.66
CA ASP A 105 13.97 -1.50 12.95
C ASP A 105 13.33 -0.75 14.15
N ARG A 106 13.26 -1.48 15.27
CA ARG A 106 12.27 -1.47 16.37
C ARG A 106 12.42 -0.36 17.40
N THR A 107 13.36 0.57 17.21
CA THR A 107 13.71 1.60 18.21
C THR A 107 13.05 2.95 17.98
N ASN A 108 12.52 3.20 16.79
CA ASN A 108 12.07 4.53 16.36
C ASN A 108 10.57 4.55 16.11
N LYS A 109 9.88 5.60 16.58
CA LYS A 109 8.44 5.76 16.34
C LYS A 109 8.19 6.26 14.91
N LEU A 110 7.42 5.51 14.14
CA LEU A 110 6.92 5.94 12.83
C LEU A 110 6.01 7.16 12.99
N LEU A 111 6.26 8.20 12.20
CA LEU A 111 5.37 9.36 12.13
C LEU A 111 4.55 9.37 10.84
N ASN A 112 5.22 9.12 9.73
CA ASN A 112 4.59 9.21 8.43
C ASN A 112 5.29 8.29 7.43
N VAL A 113 4.50 7.78 6.50
CA VAL A 113 4.98 7.05 5.33
C VAL A 113 4.10 7.45 4.16
N GLY A 114 4.70 7.90 3.06
CA GLY A 114 3.95 8.33 1.90
C GLY A 114 4.81 8.44 0.65
N PHE A 115 4.17 8.50 -0.50
CA PHE A 115 4.88 8.80 -1.75
C PHE A 115 5.11 10.30 -1.86
N MET A 116 6.32 10.67 -2.30
CA MET A 116 6.61 12.05 -2.67
C MET A 116 5.93 12.36 -4.00
N GLU A 117 5.09 13.39 -3.99
CA GLU A 117 4.43 13.88 -5.21
C GLU A 117 5.47 14.38 -6.23
N HIS A 118 5.17 14.18 -7.52
CA HIS A 118 5.98 14.68 -8.64
C HIS A 118 7.43 14.16 -8.69
N THR A 119 7.67 12.95 -8.16
CA THR A 119 8.97 12.26 -8.31
C THR A 119 8.87 11.15 -9.35
N SER A 120 9.86 11.13 -10.25
CA SER A 120 10.03 10.09 -11.26
C SER A 120 11.50 9.68 -11.28
N PRO A 121 11.85 8.45 -10.87
CA PRO A 121 10.98 7.37 -10.36
C PRO A 121 10.31 7.69 -9.01
N PRO A 122 9.21 7.00 -8.64
CA PRO A 122 8.47 7.30 -7.42
C PRO A 122 9.33 7.07 -6.16
N VAL A 123 9.29 8.04 -5.25
CA VAL A 123 10.05 7.99 -4.00
C VAL A 123 9.10 7.79 -2.82
N LEU A 124 9.37 6.77 -2.02
CA LEU A 124 8.72 6.54 -0.74
C LEU A 124 9.46 7.32 0.34
N GLU A 125 8.78 8.27 0.97
CA GLU A 125 9.26 8.99 2.15
C GLU A 125 8.79 8.30 3.42
N ILE A 126 9.73 8.05 4.34
CA ILE A 126 9.49 7.46 5.65
C ILE A 126 10.06 8.41 6.70
N VAL A 127 9.19 8.91 7.58
CA VAL A 127 9.54 9.85 8.64
C VAL A 127 9.41 9.17 9.99
N ARG A 128 10.47 9.23 10.80
CA ARG A 128 10.57 8.58 12.10
C ARG A 128 11.13 9.52 13.16
N HIS A 129 10.71 9.37 14.41
CA HIS A 129 11.45 9.91 15.55
C HIS A 129 12.42 8.88 16.10
N ASP A 130 13.59 9.34 16.52
CA ASP A 130 14.42 8.58 17.44
C ASP A 130 13.64 8.24 18.72
N SER A 131 13.95 7.10 19.34
CA SER A 131 13.47 6.65 20.66
C SER A 131 13.29 7.78 21.70
N ASN A 132 14.27 8.69 21.79
CA ASN A 132 14.30 9.81 22.74
C ASN A 132 13.58 11.08 22.24
N LYS A 133 12.94 11.04 21.07
CA LYS A 133 12.31 12.16 20.35
C LYS A 133 13.22 13.37 20.11
N SER A 134 14.54 13.20 20.24
CA SER A 134 15.56 14.25 20.07
C SER A 134 15.96 14.47 18.61
N ALA A 135 15.65 13.53 17.73
CA ALA A 135 15.96 13.61 16.30
C ALA A 135 14.79 13.11 15.45
N LEU A 136 14.66 13.70 14.27
CA LEU A 136 13.82 13.24 13.18
C LEU A 136 14.70 12.55 12.14
N THR A 137 14.33 11.35 11.73
CA THR A 137 14.98 10.63 10.63
C THR A 137 14.01 10.61 9.46
N CYS A 138 14.44 11.08 8.30
CA CYS A 138 13.69 11.03 7.06
C CYS A 138 14.45 10.12 6.09
N GLU A 139 13.79 9.08 5.59
CA GLU A 139 14.33 8.13 4.65
C GLU A 139 13.56 8.23 3.33
N HIS A 140 14.29 8.39 2.23
CA HIS A 140 13.78 8.41 0.88
C HIS A 140 14.21 7.13 0.18
N LEU A 141 13.25 6.24 -0.05
CA LEU A 141 13.45 5.02 -0.81
C LEU A 141 12.95 5.24 -2.24
N CYS A 142 13.89 5.33 -3.17
CA CYS A 142 13.59 5.39 -4.59
C CYS A 142 13.13 4.00 -5.08
N LEU A 143 11.84 3.90 -5.42
CA LEU A 143 11.28 2.68 -5.95
C LEU A 143 11.94 2.35 -7.30
N HIS A 144 12.00 1.06 -7.63
CA HIS A 144 12.66 0.49 -8.81
C HIS A 144 14.19 0.55 -8.82
N MET A 145 14.81 1.56 -8.22
CA MET A 145 16.27 1.64 -8.12
C MET A 145 16.82 0.99 -6.85
N GLY A 146 15.99 0.83 -5.82
CA GLY A 146 16.42 0.28 -4.52
C GLY A 146 17.39 1.19 -3.78
N VAL A 147 17.46 2.47 -4.15
CA VAL A 147 18.34 3.46 -3.50
C VAL A 147 17.62 4.02 -2.28
N LEU A 148 18.25 3.87 -1.12
CA LEU A 148 17.79 4.44 0.14
C LEU A 148 18.71 5.61 0.52
N GLN A 149 18.15 6.80 0.67
CA GLN A 149 18.83 7.95 1.22
C GLN A 149 18.23 8.29 2.58
N ALA A 150 19.07 8.47 3.59
CA ALA A 150 18.63 8.79 4.96
C ALA A 150 19.20 10.13 5.42
N TYR A 151 18.32 10.96 5.97
CA TYR A 151 18.64 12.25 6.55
C TYR A 151 18.26 12.23 8.03
N GLN A 152 19.17 12.70 8.88
CA GLN A 152 18.86 12.89 10.30
C GLN A 152 18.86 14.38 10.63
N TYR A 153 17.71 14.88 11.07
CA TYR A 153 17.55 16.22 11.58
C TYR A 153 17.59 16.21 13.12
N ARG A 154 18.55 16.96 13.69
CA ARG A 154 18.63 17.23 15.12
C ARG A 154 18.34 18.71 15.35
N PRO A 155 17.25 19.09 16.04
CA PRO A 155 17.04 20.48 16.42
C PRO A 155 18.23 20.97 17.25
N ARG A 156 18.76 22.16 16.97
CA ARG A 156 19.75 22.79 17.86
C ARG A 156 19.08 23.08 19.20
N ASP A 157 19.74 22.72 20.30
CA ASP A 157 19.30 23.11 21.64
C ASP A 157 19.14 24.64 21.71
N LYS A 158 17.95 25.08 22.15
CA LYS A 158 17.63 26.51 22.33
C LYS A 158 18.45 27.18 23.44
N SER A 159 19.32 26.47 24.14
CA SER A 159 20.10 26.97 25.29
C SER A 159 21.29 27.87 24.93
N ILE A 160 21.61 28.05 23.63
CA ILE A 160 22.82 28.79 23.20
C ILE A 160 22.49 30.20 22.64
N MET A 161 21.24 30.66 22.68
CA MET A 161 20.87 32.03 22.21
C MET A 161 20.68 33.07 23.32
N THR A 162 21.16 32.80 24.53
CA THR A 162 21.36 33.82 25.57
C THR A 162 22.86 34.01 25.80
N GLN A 163 23.49 34.80 24.95
CA GLN A 163 24.70 35.57 25.25
C GLN A 163 24.57 36.96 24.65
#